data_AF-A0A520T5H1-F1
#
_entry.id   AF-A0A520T5H1-F1
#
_cell.length_a   1.000
_cell.length_b   1.000
_cell.length_c   1.000
_cell.angle_alpha   90.00
_cell.angle_beta   90.00
_cell.angle_gamma   90.00
#
_symmetry.space_group_name_H-M   'P 1'
#
loop_
_entity.id
_entity.type
_entity.pdbx_description
1 polymer ?
#
loop_
_entity_poly.entity_id
_entity_poly.type
_entity_poly.pdbx_seq_one_letter_code
_entity_poly.pdbx_strand_id
1 'polypeptide(L)' 'MSEEEALSILGLQKGASSDEIKKSYYDLMKKFHPDKDGNNYLSNLISEAKNKLLNK' A
#
# COMPACT_ATOMS: atom_id res chain seq x y z
N MET A 1 10.63 4.57 -3.85
CA MET A 1 9.88 5.02 -2.66
C MET A 1 10.69 4.87 -1.36
N SER A 2 10.54 5.80 -0.40
CA SER A 2 11.09 5.74 0.97
C SER A 2 10.14 5.04 1.95
N GLU A 3 10.59 4.60 3.13
CA GLU A 3 9.71 3.96 4.13
C GLU A 3 8.59 4.89 4.62
N GLU A 4 8.90 6.17 4.87
CA GLU A 4 7.91 7.16 5.32
C GLU A 4 6.85 7.45 4.26
N GLU A 5 7.27 7.51 3.00
CA GLU A 5 6.37 7.61 1.85
C GLU A 5 5.47 6.37 1.80
N ALA A 6 6.04 5.16 1.97
CA ALA A 6 5.31 3.90 1.91
C ALA A 6 4.23 3.80 2.99
N LEU A 7 4.57 4.24 4.20
CA LEU A 7 3.63 4.35 5.31
C LEU A 7 2.52 5.36 4.98
N SER A 8 2.87 6.52 4.41
CA SER A 8 1.90 7.54 4.03
C SER A 8 0.93 7.06 2.94
N ILE A 9 1.42 6.33 1.91
CA ILE A 9 0.56 5.74 0.88
C ILE A 9 -0.41 4.71 1.47
N LEU A 10 0.06 3.91 2.42
CA LEU A 10 -0.79 2.95 3.13
C LEU A 10 -1.63 3.61 4.24
N GLY A 11 -1.51 4.91 4.49
CA GLY A 11 -2.20 5.60 5.59
C GLY A 11 -1.81 5.07 6.98
N LEU A 12 -0.57 4.58 7.12
CA LEU A 12 -0.03 4.00 8.34
C LEU A 12 0.98 4.94 8.99
N GLN A 13 1.21 4.74 10.29
CA GLN A 13 2.24 5.46 11.03
C GLN A 13 3.51 4.62 11.19
N LYS A 14 4.63 5.29 11.49
CA LYS A 14 5.89 4.62 11.80
C LYS A 14 5.72 3.67 12.98
N GLY A 15 6.19 2.44 12.81
CA GLY A 15 6.01 1.36 13.79
C GLY A 15 4.80 0.46 13.54
N ALA A 16 4.04 0.67 12.45
CA ALA A 16 2.98 -0.25 12.04
C ALA A 16 3.50 -1.68 11.88
N SER A 17 2.75 -2.65 12.39
CA SER A 17 3.08 -4.06 12.30
C SER A 17 2.87 -4.59 10.88
N SER A 18 3.56 -5.69 10.53
CA SER A 18 3.38 -6.35 9.23
C SER A 18 1.94 -6.77 8.94
N ASP A 19 1.14 -7.05 9.97
CA ASP A 19 -0.28 -7.33 9.84
C ASP A 19 -1.09 -6.10 9.43
N GLU A 20 -0.83 -4.94 10.05
CA GLU A 20 -1.45 -3.66 9.71
C GLU A 20 -1.12 -3.23 8.27
N ILE A 21 0.13 -3.45 7.85
CA ILE A 21 0.58 -3.21 6.48
C ILE A 21 -0.24 -4.04 5.48
N LYS A 22 -0.40 -5.34 5.75
CA LYS A 22 -1.21 -6.22 4.88
C LYS A 22 -2.68 -5.81 4.89
N LYS A 23 -3.24 -5.53 6.06
CA LYS A 23 -4.65 -5.13 6.20
C LYS A 23 -4.94 -3.85 5.42
N SER A 24 -4.10 -2.82 5.57
CA SER A 24 -4.25 -1.57 4.83
C SER A 24 -4.10 -1.79 3.32
N TYR A 25 -3.11 -2.59 2.89
CA TYR A 25 -2.97 -2.97 1.48
C TYR A 25 -4.25 -3.58 0.91
N TYR A 26 -4.87 -4.55 1.59
CA TYR A 26 -6.10 -5.17 1.11
C TYR A 26 -7.28 -4.19 1.04
N ASP A 27 -7.41 -3.29 2.01
CA ASP A 27 -8.49 -2.29 2.04
C ASP A 27 -8.34 -1.29 0.88
N LEU A 28 -7.13 -0.75 0.70
CA LEU A 28 -6.81 0.15 -0.40
C LEU A 28 -6.98 -0.53 -1.76
N MET A 29 -6.55 -1.79 -1.90
CA MET A 29 -6.71 -2.51 -3.15
C MET A 29 -8.17 -2.81 -3.48
N LYS A 30 -9.02 -3.05 -2.47
CA LYS A 30 -10.46 -3.20 -2.69
C LYS A 30 -11.11 -1.91 -3.19
N LYS A 31 -10.57 -0.76 -2.78
CA LYS A 31 -11.05 0.57 -3.17
C LYS A 31 -10.52 1.02 -4.54
N PHE A 32 -9.23 0.77 -4.81
CA PHE A 32 -8.50 1.26 -5.98
C PHE A 32 -8.10 0.14 -6.95
N HIS A 33 -8.79 -1.01 -6.91
CA HIS A 33 -8.49 -2.12 -7.81
C HIS A 33 -8.56 -1.66 -9.27
N PRO A 34 -7.58 -2.03 -10.11
CA PRO A 34 -7.58 -1.61 -11.51
C PRO A 34 -8.79 -2.11 -12.29
N ASP A 35 -9.42 -3.23 -11.91
CA ASP A 35 -10.71 -3.65 -12.51
C ASP A 35 -11.82 -2.61 -12.37
N LYS A 36 -11.79 -1.77 -11.32
CA LYS A 36 -12.89 -0.82 -11.07
C LYS A 36 -12.71 0.48 -11.83
N ASP A 37 -11.47 0.97 -11.94
CA ASP A 37 -11.18 2.31 -12.46
C ASP A 37 -10.28 2.30 -13.72
N GLY A 38 -9.79 1.14 -14.13
CA GLY A 38 -8.86 0.97 -15.27
C GLY A 38 -7.46 1.57 -15.05
N ASN A 39 -7.26 2.32 -13.97
CA ASN A 39 -6.01 3.02 -13.69
C ASN A 39 -5.09 2.18 -12.79
N ASN A 40 -4.06 1.60 -13.42
CA ASN A 40 -3.04 0.81 -12.72
C ASN A 40 -2.08 1.64 -11.84
N TYR A 41 -2.06 2.96 -11.99
CA TYR A 41 -1.08 3.81 -11.30
C TYR A 41 -1.18 3.71 -9.77
N LEU A 42 -2.39 3.86 -9.22
CA LEU A 42 -2.63 3.78 -7.77
C LEU A 42 -2.39 2.36 -7.24
N SER A 43 -2.85 1.35 -7.97
CA SER A 43 -2.61 -0.07 -7.66
C SER A 43 -1.11 -0.40 -7.58
N ASN A 44 -0.31 0.12 -8.52
CA ASN A 44 1.14 -0.04 -8.50
C ASN A 44 1.78 0.68 -7.31
N LEU A 45 1.37 1.92 -7.01
CA LEU A 45 1.87 2.66 -5.85
C LEU A 45 1.58 1.95 -4.53
N ILE A 46 0.36 1.44 -4.35
CA ILE A 46 -0.05 0.68 -3.16
C ILE A 46 0.78 -0.60 -3.03
N SER A 47 1.04 -1.28 -4.15
CA SER A 47 1.86 -2.50 -4.19
C SER A 47 3.33 -2.22 -3.89
N GLU A 48 3.90 -1.15 -4.46
CA GLU A 48 5.27 -0.71 -4.20
C GLU A 48 5.46 -0.33 -2.72
N ALA A 49 4.49 0.36 -2.12
CA ALA A 49 4.50 0.72 -0.70
C ALA A 49 4.51 -0.52 0.21
N LYS A 50 3.65 -1.50 -0.06
CA LYS A 50 3.63 -2.78 0.69
C LYS A 50 4.97 -3.51 0.59
N ASN A 51 5.51 -3.62 -0.63
CA ASN A 51 6.78 -4.29 -0.90
C ASN A 51 7.95 -3.60 -0.19
N LYS A 52 7.97 -2.26 -0.20
CA LYS A 52 8.98 -1.45 0.49
C LYS A 52 9.01 -1.71 2.00
N LEU A 53 7.84 -1.83 2.64
CA LEU A 53 7.73 -2.02 4.10
C LEU A 53 7.87 -3.48 4.54
N LEU A 54 7.55 -4.44 3.67
CA LEU A 54 7.72 -5.87 3.95
C LEU A 54 9.06 -6.42 3.45
N ASN A 55 9.92 -5.56 2.91
CA ASN A 55 11.24 -5.88 2.38
C ASN A 55 11.20 -7.03 1.36
N LYS A 56 10.23 -6.95 0.44
CA LYS A 56 9.87 -8.02 -0.51
C LYS A 56 9.81 -7.47 -1.93
#